data_AF-A0A1S7UCK1-F1
#
_entry.id   AF-A0A1S7UCK1-F1
#
_cell.length_a   1.000
_cell.length_b   1.000
_cell.length_c   1.000
_cell.angle_alpha   90.00
_cell.angle_beta   90.00
_cell.angle_gamma   90.00
#
_symmetry.space_group_name_H-M   'P 1'
#
loop_
_entity.id
_entity.type
_entity.pdbx_description
1 polymer ?
#
loop_
_entity_poly.entity_id
_entity_poly.type
_entity_poly.pdbx_seq_one_letter_code
_entity_poly.pdbx_strand_id
1 'polypeptide(L)'
;MWSAPDVWKSVVATCRFDASARLQSIDLHPIVIGGEGLDANNYHERIVPVPAPERLATEIIEDLATRSQSHGVSTTLAERCGKIWAVEG
;
A
#
# COMPACT_ATOMS: atom_id res chain seq x y z
N MET A 1 8.06 -22.74 -10.96
CA MET A 1 6.61 -22.91 -11.20
C MET A 1 5.93 -21.73 -10.52
N TRP A 2 5.45 -20.77 -11.31
CA TRP A 2 4.70 -19.62 -10.79
C TRP A 2 3.24 -20.06 -10.69
N SER A 3 2.66 -20.02 -9.49
CA SER A 3 1.32 -20.55 -9.22
C SER A 3 0.49 -19.52 -8.47
N ALA A 4 -0.71 -19.24 -8.99
CA ALA A 4 -1.59 -18.10 -8.75
C ALA A 4 -1.26 -16.91 -9.68
N PRO A 5 -2.25 -16.17 -10.21
CA PRO A 5 -1.94 -14.93 -10.91
C PRO A 5 -1.16 -14.07 -9.93
N ASP A 6 -0.02 -13.55 -10.37
CA ASP A 6 0.86 -12.74 -9.53
C ASP A 6 0.17 -11.44 -9.16
N VAL A 7 -0.69 -11.49 -8.15
CA VAL A 7 -1.26 -10.30 -7.53
C VAL A 7 -0.08 -9.56 -6.92
N TRP A 8 0.35 -8.51 -7.61
CA TRP A 8 1.44 -7.69 -7.12
C TRP A 8 0.89 -6.74 -6.06
N LYS A 9 1.33 -6.97 -4.82
CA LYS A 9 1.00 -6.15 -3.65
C LYS A 9 1.88 -4.91 -3.62
N SER A 10 1.29 -3.72 -3.52
CA SER A 10 2.03 -2.46 -3.45
C SER A 10 1.27 -1.39 -2.64
N VAL A 11 1.88 -0.22 -2.48
CA VAL A 11 1.28 0.95 -1.80
C VAL A 11 1.51 2.22 -2.62
N VAL A 12 0.53 3.11 -2.64
CA VAL A 12 0.68 4.51 -3.08
C VAL A 12 0.84 5.38 -1.83
N ALA A 13 1.87 6.20 -1.78
CA ALA A 13 2.13 7.11 -0.66
C ALA A 13 1.74 8.54 -1.01
N THR A 14 0.94 9.19 -0.16
CA THR A 14 0.61 10.62 -0.27
C THR A 14 1.15 11.37 0.93
N CYS A 15 1.99 12.36 0.67
CA CYS A 15 2.60 13.20 1.71
C CYS A 15 1.70 14.40 2.03
N ARG A 16 1.51 14.68 3.32
CA ARG A 16 0.79 15.85 3.82
C ARG A 16 1.78 16.81 4.45
N PHE A 17 1.74 18.06 4.00
CA PHE A 17 2.59 19.13 4.49
C PHE A 17 1.75 20.21 5.18
N ASP A 18 2.34 20.89 6.15
CA ASP A 18 1.74 22.07 6.76
C ASP A 18 1.96 23.33 5.91
N ALA A 19 1.44 24.48 6.38
CA ALA A 19 1.60 25.77 5.71
C ALA A 19 3.07 26.25 5.60
N SER A 20 3.98 25.67 6.39
CA SER A 20 5.41 25.95 6.39
C SER A 20 6.20 24.94 5.54
N ALA A 21 5.50 24.12 4.74
CA ALA A 21 6.07 23.04 3.94
C ALA A 21 6.80 21.95 4.76
N ARG A 22 6.47 21.79 6.05
CA ARG A 22 6.98 20.67 6.87
C ARG A 22 6.09 19.45 6.68
N LEU A 23 6.71 18.29 6.50
CA LEU A 23 5.99 17.01 6.42
C LEU A 23 5.30 16.73 7.75
N GLN A 24 3.99 16.51 7.72
CA GLN A 24 3.19 16.11 8.89
C GLN A 24 2.96 14.61 8.92
N SER A 25 2.60 14.02 7.77
CA SER A 25 2.34 12.59 7.67
C SER A 25 2.46 12.09 6.23
N ILE A 26 2.62 10.78 6.10
CA ILE A 26 2.49 10.03 4.86
C ILE A 26 1.33 9.06 5.05
N ASP A 27 0.28 9.22 4.25
CA ASP A 27 -0.82 8.26 4.17
C ASP A 27 -0.45 7.21 3.08
N LEU A 28 -0.61 5.93 3.41
CA LEU A 28 -0.27 4.78 2.56
C LEU A 28 -1.56 4.10 2.12
N HIS A 29 -1.80 4.05 0.82
CA HIS A 29 -2.96 3.44 0.19
C HIS A 29 -2.58 2.09 -0.44
N PRO A 30 -2.98 0.95 0.14
CA PRO A 30 -2.70 -0.35 -0.42
C PRO A 30 -3.37 -0.55 -1.77
N ILE A 31 -2.61 -1.05 -2.73
CA ILE A 31 -3.07 -1.35 -4.09
C ILE A 31 -2.66 -2.76 -4.50
N VAL A 32 -3.43 -3.31 -5.43
CA VAL A 32 -3.11 -4.55 -6.11
C VAL A 32 -3.10 -4.34 -7.61
N ILE A 33 -2.24 -5.09 -8.28
CA ILE A 33 -2.11 -5.10 -9.73
C ILE A 33 -2.25 -6.55 -10.19
N GLY A 34 -3.07 -6.79 -11.23
CA GLY A 34 -3.30 -8.13 -11.78
C GLY A 34 -4.27 -9.01 -10.97
N GLY A 35 -5.07 -8.41 -10.07
CA GLY A 35 -6.08 -9.10 -9.27
C GLY A 35 -7.49 -9.13 -9.87
N GLU A 36 -7.77 -8.33 -10.90
CA GLU A 36 -9.05 -8.35 -11.61
C GLU A 36 -8.98 -9.26 -12.84
N GLY A 37 -9.79 -10.33 -12.85
CA GLY A 37 -10.06 -11.13 -14.04
C GLY A 37 -9.13 -12.32 -14.28
N LEU A 38 -9.24 -13.37 -13.46
CA LEU A 38 -8.86 -14.73 -13.88
C LEU A 38 -9.86 -15.34 -14.89
N ASP A 39 -11.03 -14.74 -15.06
CA ASP A 39 -12.10 -15.25 -15.92
C ASP A 39 -12.21 -14.53 -17.28
N ALA A 40 -11.40 -13.50 -17.51
CA ALA A 40 -11.45 -12.70 -18.72
C ALA A 40 -10.22 -13.02 -19.58
N ASN A 41 -10.46 -13.61 -20.75
CA ASN A 41 -9.45 -14.14 -21.69
C ASN A 41 -8.61 -13.05 -22.40
N ASN A 42 -8.50 -11.87 -21.78
CA ASN A 42 -7.95 -10.63 -22.30
C ASN A 42 -6.98 -10.01 -21.28
N TYR A 43 -6.03 -10.83 -20.82
CA TYR A 43 -4.89 -10.48 -19.94
C TYR A 43 -4.10 -9.22 -20.37
N HIS A 44 -4.24 -8.79 -21.63
CA HIS A 44 -3.62 -7.57 -22.17
C HIS A 44 -4.42 -6.28 -21.90
N GLU A 45 -5.64 -6.38 -21.40
CA GLU A 45 -6.52 -5.24 -21.17
C GLU A 45 -6.63 -4.93 -19.67
N ARG A 46 -5.73 -4.04 -19.23
CA ARG A 46 -5.75 -3.27 -17.97
C ARG A 46 -5.09 -3.95 -16.76
N ILE A 47 -3.75 -3.94 -16.79
CA ILE A 47 -2.90 -3.99 -15.60
C ILE A 47 -2.93 -2.58 -14.96
N VAL A 48 -4.04 -2.20 -14.34
CA VAL A 48 -4.14 -0.95 -13.58
C VAL A 48 -4.08 -1.24 -12.08
N PRO A 49 -3.43 -0.37 -11.29
CA PRO A 49 -3.56 -0.44 -9.85
C PRO A 49 -5.01 -0.23 -9.43
N VAL A 50 -5.52 -1.14 -8.62
CA VAL A 50 -6.83 -0.98 -7.94
C VAL A 50 -6.62 -1.00 -6.43
N PRO A 51 -7.45 -0.30 -5.64
CA PRO A 51 -7.40 -0.39 -4.19
C PRO A 51 -7.47 -1.85 -3.73
N ALA A 52 -6.60 -2.23 -2.79
CA ALA A 52 -6.60 -3.59 -2.28
C ALA A 52 -7.91 -3.87 -1.50
N PRO A 53 -8.51 -5.07 -1.64
CA PRO A 53 -9.60 -5.51 -0.77
C PRO A 53 -9.15 -5.48 0.69
N GLU A 54 -10.08 -5.24 1.62
CA GLU A 54 -9.78 -4.97 3.04
C GLU A 54 -8.79 -5.94 3.69
N ARG A 55 -9.02 -7.26 3.56
CA ARG A 55 -8.11 -8.27 4.10
C ARG A 55 -6.68 -8.10 3.57
N LEU A 56 -6.56 -7.89 2.26
CA LEU A 56 -5.28 -7.77 1.58
C LEU A 56 -4.62 -6.41 1.86
N ALA A 57 -5.41 -5.34 2.03
CA ALA A 57 -4.93 -4.04 2.47
C ALA A 57 -4.26 -4.13 3.85
N THR A 58 -4.91 -4.82 4.80
CA THR A 58 -4.37 -5.07 6.14
C THR A 58 -3.05 -5.84 6.07
N GLU A 59 -3.01 -6.97 5.34
CA GLU A 59 -1.78 -7.75 5.16
C GLU A 59 -0.64 -6.91 4.58
N ILE A 60 -0.93 -6.08 3.57
CA ILE A 60 0.08 -5.21 2.93
C ILE A 60 0.69 -4.24 3.95
N ILE A 61 -0.14 -3.62 4.79
CA ILE A 61 0.33 -2.65 5.78
C ILE A 61 1.06 -3.34 6.92
N GLU A 62 0.61 -4.50 7.39
CA GLU A 62 1.28 -5.27 8.44
C GLU A 62 2.65 -5.80 7.97
N ASP A 63 2.73 -6.33 6.74
CA ASP A 63 3.98 -6.77 6.11
C ASP A 63 4.96 -5.61 5.93
N LEU A 64 4.46 -4.42 5.56
CA LEU A 64 5.27 -3.22 5.45
C LEU A 64 5.77 -2.75 6.82
N ALA A 65 4.88 -2.66 7.82
CA ALA A 65 5.22 -2.24 9.18
C ALA A 65 6.29 -3.14 9.80
N THR A 66 6.15 -4.46 9.65
CA THR A 66 7.11 -5.46 10.14
C THR A 66 8.50 -5.25 9.54
N ARG A 67 8.58 -5.04 8.21
CA ARG A 67 9.86 -4.81 7.53
C ARG A 67 10.46 -3.43 7.77
N SER A 68 9.62 -2.42 8.01
CA SER A 68 10.07 -1.04 8.21
C SER A 68 10.54 -0.77 9.63
N GLN A 69 10.10 -1.57 10.61
CA GLN A 69 10.42 -1.39 12.03
C GLN A 69 11.93 -1.45 12.30
N SER A 70 12.67 -2.34 11.62
CA SER A 70 14.14 -2.42 11.75
C SER A 70 14.87 -1.17 11.24
N HIS A 71 14.19 -0.30 10.50
CA HIS A 71 14.72 0.95 9.97
C HIS A 71 14.20 2.18 10.74
N GLY A 72 13.55 1.99 11.91
CA GLY A 72 13.04 3.08 12.73
C GLY A 72 11.76 3.73 12.19
N VAL A 73 11.11 3.13 11.19
CA VAL A 73 9.86 3.64 10.62
C VAL A 73 8.68 2.93 11.29
N SER A 74 7.89 3.69 12.03
CA SER A 74 6.63 3.24 12.62
C SER A 74 5.47 3.53 11.67
N THR A 75 4.67 2.50 11.40
CA THR A 75 3.46 2.59 10.57
C THR A 75 2.27 2.15 11.39
N THR A 76 1.19 2.92 11.40
CA THR A 76 -0.08 2.55 12.04
C THR A 76 -1.15 2.30 10.98
N LEU A 77 -1.97 1.26 11.14
CA LEU A 77 -3.13 1.01 10.29
C LEU A 77 -4.35 1.80 10.82
N ALA A 78 -4.99 2.59 9.97
CA ALA A 78 -6.25 3.27 10.25
C ALA A 78 -7.15 3.22 9.01
N GLU A 79 -8.39 2.76 9.16
CA GLU A 79 -9.42 2.76 8.09
C GLU A 79 -8.96 2.16 6.74
N ARG A 80 -8.13 1.11 6.79
CA ARG A 80 -7.52 0.39 5.64
C ARG A 80 -6.38 1.15 4.93
N CYS A 81 -5.90 2.24 5.52
CA CYS A 81 -4.71 2.97 5.08
C CYS A 81 -3.61 2.85 6.14
N GLY A 82 -2.36 2.71 5.71
CA GLY A 82 -1.22 2.86 6.60
C GLY A 82 -0.93 4.34 6.83
N LYS A 83 -0.33 4.68 7.96
CA LYS A 83 0.07 6.04 8.26
C LYS A 83 1.43 6.10 8.93
N ILE A 84 2.29 6.95 8.40
CA ILE A 84 3.59 7.29 8.98
C ILE A 84 3.52 8.75 9.41
N TRP A 85 3.91 9.02 10.65
CA TRP A 85 4.01 10.39 11.16
C TRP A 85 5.44 10.88 11.02
N ALA A 86 5.58 12.16 10.68
CA ALA A 86 6.89 12.79 10.83
C ALA A 86 7.24 12.83 12.32
N VAL A 87 8.40 12.30 12.68
CA VAL A 87 8.96 12.52 14.02
C VAL A 87 9.43 13.97 14.10
N GLU A 88 9.02 14.70 15.15
CA GLU A 88 9.64 15.99 15.45
C GLU A 88 11.10 15.72 15.83
N GLY A 89 12.03 16.23 15.02
CA GLY A 89 13.46 16.28 15.32
C GLY A 89 13.81 17.51 16.14
#